data_AF-A0A1F8C350-F1
#
_entry.id   AF-A0A1F8C350-F1
#
_cell.length_a   1.000
_cell.length_b   1.000
_cell.length_c   1.000
_cell.angle_alpha   90.00
_cell.angle_beta   90.00
_cell.angle_gamma   90.00
#
_symmetry.space_group_name_H-M   'P 1'
#
loop_
_entity.id
_entity.type
_entity.pdbx_description
1 polymer ?
#
loop_
_entity_poly.entity_id
_entity_poly.type
_entity_poly.pdbx_seq_one_letter_code
_entity_poly.pdbx_strand_id
1 'polypeptide(L)'
;MSKNQRLYFLWDYDLTEKEVGEILHGSNETEKIWILSRILESAKLEDVWKYTTYQEVKEMFPKLRLKPPVREAWENALRVWETV
;
A
#
# COMPACT_ATOMS: atom_id res chain seq x y z
N MET A 1 -19.74 8.38 17.85
CA MET A 1 -19.38 7.05 17.34
C MET A 1 -18.99 7.22 15.88
N SER A 2 -17.69 7.26 15.56
CA SER A 2 -17.26 7.29 14.16
C SER A 2 -17.74 6.01 13.50
N LYS A 3 -18.52 6.14 12.44
CA LYS A 3 -18.79 5.00 11.55
C LYS A 3 -17.43 4.49 11.10
N ASN A 4 -17.08 3.24 11.43
CA ASN A 4 -15.95 2.55 10.80
C ASN A 4 -16.22 2.56 9.29
N GLN A 5 -15.70 3.56 8.58
CA GLN A 5 -15.73 3.58 7.12
C GLN A 5 -14.75 2.50 6.69
N ARG A 6 -15.29 1.34 6.32
CA ARG A 6 -14.51 0.30 5.66
C ARG A 6 -13.77 0.92 4.48
N LEU A 7 -12.48 0.68 4.41
CA LEU A 7 -11.64 1.11 3.30
C LEU A 7 -12.09 0.33 2.05
N TYR A 8 -12.46 1.04 0.99
CA TYR A 8 -12.99 0.40 -0.23
C TYR A 8 -12.01 -0.60 -0.86
N PHE A 9 -10.71 -0.37 -0.65
CA PHE A 9 -9.61 -1.20 -1.16
C PHE A 9 -9.28 -2.41 -0.25
N LEU A 10 -9.89 -2.49 0.93
CA LEU A 10 -9.77 -3.59 1.90
C LEU A 10 -11.17 -4.10 2.30
N TRP A 11 -12.03 -4.35 1.32
CA TRP A 11 -13.41 -4.76 1.56
C TRP A 11 -13.56 -6.15 2.21
N ASP A 12 -12.52 -6.98 2.11
CA ASP A 12 -12.43 -8.34 2.64
C ASP A 12 -11.96 -8.39 4.11
N TYR A 13 -11.53 -7.26 4.68
CA TYR A 13 -11.07 -7.15 6.06
C TYR A 13 -11.80 -6.03 6.79
N ASP A 14 -12.09 -6.23 8.08
CA ASP A 14 -12.68 -5.19 8.93
C ASP A 14 -11.57 -4.35 9.56
N LEU A 15 -10.76 -3.69 8.72
CA LEU A 15 -9.71 -2.76 9.14
C LEU A 15 -10.16 -1.31 8.95
N THR A 16 -9.91 -0.51 9.96
CA THR A 16 -10.05 0.94 9.93
C THR A 16 -8.81 1.60 9.36
N GLU A 17 -8.96 2.85 8.92
CA GLU A 17 -7.84 3.68 8.48
C GLU A 17 -6.73 3.80 9.55
N LYS A 18 -7.13 3.89 10.83
CA LYS A 18 -6.20 3.95 11.95
C LYS A 18 -5.38 2.67 12.10
N GLU A 19 -6.02 1.50 12.01
CA GLU A 19 -5.33 0.20 12.11
C GLU A 19 -4.39 -0.02 10.93
N VAL A 20 -4.78 0.39 9.71
CA VAL A 20 -3.87 0.36 8.55
C VAL A 20 -2.62 1.21 8.80
N GLY A 21 -2.80 2.42 9.35
CA GLY A 21 -1.69 3.27 9.75
C GLY A 21 -0.81 2.60 10.82
N GLU A 22 -1.39 1.99 11.84
CA GLU A 22 -0.65 1.29 12.90
C GLU A 22 0.17 0.11 12.35
N ILE A 23 -0.37 -0.67 11.42
CA ILE A 23 0.35 -1.76 10.75
C ILE A 23 1.55 -1.23 9.97
N LEU A 24 1.35 -0.18 9.16
CA LEU A 24 2.41 0.42 8.33
C LEU A 24 3.56 0.99 9.17
N HIS A 25 3.27 1.56 10.34
CA HIS A 25 4.27 2.12 11.25
C HIS A 25 4.79 1.13 12.29
N GLY A 26 4.23 -0.10 12.34
CA GLY A 26 4.61 -1.13 13.30
C GLY A 26 6.02 -1.69 13.10
N SER A 27 6.37 -2.76 13.82
CA SER A 27 7.65 -3.47 13.65
C SER A 27 7.53 -4.78 12.88
N ASN A 28 6.30 -5.27 12.64
CA ASN A 28 6.07 -6.52 11.92
C ASN A 28 6.18 -6.32 10.39
N GLU A 29 7.34 -6.67 9.83
CA GLU A 29 7.60 -6.54 8.40
C GLU A 29 6.63 -7.36 7.53
N THR A 30 6.18 -8.52 8.01
CA THR A 30 5.24 -9.37 7.24
C THR A 30 3.89 -8.68 7.08
N GLU A 31 3.38 -8.08 8.15
CA GLU A 31 2.12 -7.34 8.11
C GLU A 31 2.24 -6.06 7.25
N LYS A 32 3.39 -5.37 7.32
CA LYS A 32 3.68 -4.23 6.43
C LYS A 32 3.66 -4.62 4.97
N ILE A 33 4.38 -5.68 4.61
CA ILE A 33 4.42 -6.19 3.23
C ILE A 33 3.02 -6.54 2.76
N TRP A 34 2.24 -7.21 3.61
CA TRP A 34 0.88 -7.59 3.29
C TRP A 34 -0.02 -6.37 3.05
N ILE A 35 -0.08 -5.43 4.00
CA ILE A 35 -0.99 -4.27 3.89
C ILE A 35 -0.59 -3.35 2.74
N LEU A 36 0.72 -3.12 2.55
CA LEU A 36 1.23 -2.31 1.44
C LEU A 36 0.91 -2.98 0.09
N SER A 37 0.99 -4.31 0.00
CA SER A 37 0.57 -5.03 -1.20
C SER A 37 -0.92 -4.81 -1.50
N ARG A 38 -1.79 -4.84 -0.48
CA ARG A 38 -3.24 -4.57 -0.67
C ARG A 38 -3.49 -3.14 -1.16
N ILE A 39 -2.79 -2.16 -0.58
CA ILE A 39 -2.89 -0.75 -0.99
C ILE A 39 -2.49 -0.61 -2.46
N LEU A 40 -1.31 -1.10 -2.85
CA LEU A 40 -0.80 -0.96 -4.22
C LEU A 40 -1.64 -1.72 -5.26
N GLU A 41 -2.32 -2.80 -4.88
CA GLU A 41 -3.18 -3.57 -5.77
C GLU A 41 -4.60 -3.02 -5.95
N SER A 42 -5.14 -2.34 -4.93
CA SER A 42 -6.58 -2.10 -4.85
C SER A 42 -6.97 -0.64 -4.61
N ALA A 43 -6.06 0.19 -4.08
CA ALA A 43 -6.32 1.61 -3.89
C ALA A 43 -6.13 2.38 -5.21
N LYS A 44 -6.86 3.49 -5.36
CA LYS A 44 -6.56 4.48 -6.40
C LYS A 44 -5.16 5.04 -6.16
N LEU A 45 -4.45 5.36 -7.23
CA LEU A 45 -3.08 5.90 -7.16
C LEU A 45 -2.97 7.13 -6.25
N GLU A 46 -3.95 8.04 -6.30
CA GLU A 46 -4.01 9.24 -5.45
C GLU A 46 -4.18 8.92 -3.95
N ASP A 47 -4.79 7.78 -3.62
CA ASP A 47 -5.01 7.35 -2.24
C ASP A 47 -3.80 6.59 -1.67
N VAL A 48 -2.96 5.98 -2.51
CA VAL A 48 -1.74 5.27 -2.06
C VAL A 48 -0.87 6.21 -1.22
N TRP A 49 -0.69 7.43 -1.67
CA TRP A 49 0.18 8.42 -1.01
C TRP A 49 -0.39 8.98 0.30
N LYS A 50 -1.62 8.62 0.68
CA LYS A 50 -2.15 8.91 2.02
C LYS A 50 -1.56 7.99 3.09
N TYR A 51 -1.07 6.83 2.68
CA TYR A 51 -0.60 5.77 3.59
C TYR A 51 0.91 5.60 3.59
N THR A 52 1.56 5.98 2.50
CA THR A 52 2.99 5.75 2.31
C THR A 52 3.61 6.85 1.46
N THR A 53 4.93 6.91 1.45
CA THR A 53 5.73 7.80 0.61
C THR A 53 6.33 7.05 -0.58
N TYR A 54 6.76 7.80 -1.60
CA TYR A 54 7.50 7.22 -2.73
C TYR A 54 8.75 6.43 -2.27
N GLN A 55 9.51 6.95 -1.29
CA GLN A 55 10.71 6.30 -0.80
C GLN A 55 10.40 4.98 -0.10
N GLU A 56 9.40 4.96 0.79
CA GLU A 56 8.96 3.73 1.45
C GLU A 56 8.48 2.68 0.47
N VAL A 57 7.70 3.08 -0.54
CA VAL A 57 7.27 2.16 -1.60
C VAL A 57 8.51 1.62 -2.32
N LYS A 58 9.44 2.47 -2.76
CA LYS A 58 10.66 2.06 -3.47
C LYS A 58 11.50 1.08 -2.65
N GLU A 59 11.73 1.35 -1.37
CA GLU A 59 12.50 0.50 -0.47
C GLU A 59 11.82 -0.85 -0.22
N MET A 60 10.50 -0.85 -0.05
CA MET A 60 9.73 -2.06 0.23
C MET A 60 9.39 -2.87 -1.03
N PHE A 61 9.36 -2.23 -2.20
CA PHE A 61 8.89 -2.80 -3.46
C PHE A 61 9.49 -4.17 -3.80
N PRO A 62 10.82 -4.41 -3.64
CA PRO A 62 11.42 -5.72 -3.92
C PRO A 62 10.85 -6.86 -3.06
N LYS A 63 10.31 -6.54 -1.88
CA LYS A 63 9.76 -7.49 -0.91
C LYS A 63 8.26 -7.73 -1.11
N LEU A 64 7.57 -6.88 -1.87
CA LEU A 64 6.11 -6.94 -2.03
C LEU A 64 5.67 -8.15 -2.85
N ARG A 65 4.53 -8.72 -2.47
CA ARG A 65 3.90 -9.82 -3.22
C ARG A 65 2.69 -9.28 -3.96
N LEU A 66 2.97 -8.70 -5.12
CA LEU A 66 1.96 -8.13 -6.02
C LEU A 66 1.63 -9.10 -7.15
N LYS A 67 0.38 -9.08 -7.62
CA LYS A 67 -0.01 -9.72 -8.88
C LYS A 67 0.88 -9.23 -10.04
N PRO A 68 1.28 -10.11 -10.99
CA PRO A 68 2.24 -9.74 -12.04
C PRO A 68 1.89 -8.45 -12.82
N PRO A 69 0.64 -8.24 -13.28
CA PRO A 69 0.30 -7.01 -14.00
C PRO A 69 0.43 -5.73 -13.15
N VAL A 70 0.11 -5.84 -11.85
CA VAL A 70 0.24 -4.72 -10.91
C VAL A 70 1.71 -4.43 -10.64
N ARG A 71 2.51 -5.48 -10.44
CA ARG A 71 3.97 -5.37 -10.28
C ARG A 71 4.60 -4.64 -11.47
N GLU A 72 4.33 -5.08 -12.69
CA GLU A 72 4.87 -4.46 -13.90
C GLU A 72 4.47 -2.99 -14.04
N ALA A 73 3.22 -2.65 -13.72
CA ALA A 73 2.74 -1.26 -13.75
C ALA A 73 3.50 -0.38 -12.75
N TRP A 74 3.68 -0.85 -11.51
CA TRP A 74 4.44 -0.12 -10.49
C TRP A 74 5.94 -0.05 -10.78
N GLU A 75 6.55 -1.11 -11.32
CA GLU A 75 7.96 -1.08 -11.75
C GLU A 75 8.18 0.02 -12.80
N ASN A 76 7.28 0.12 -13.78
CA ASN A 76 7.32 1.19 -14.77
C ASN A 76 7.11 2.57 -14.15
N ALA A 77 6.15 2.72 -13.24
CA ALA A 77 5.87 3.99 -12.58
C ALA A 77 7.08 4.46 -11.74
N LEU A 78 7.65 3.59 -10.91
CA LEU A 78 8.81 3.88 -10.07
C LEU A 78 10.03 4.28 -10.91
N ARG A 79 10.25 3.59 -12.04
CA ARG A 79 11.33 3.89 -12.99
C ARG A 79 11.16 5.28 -13.63
N VAL A 80 9.93 5.64 -14.01
CA VAL A 80 9.67 6.97 -14.62
C VAL A 80 9.86 8.08 -13.59
N TRP A 81 9.32 7.91 -12.38
CA TRP A 81 9.44 8.92 -11.33
C TRP A 81 10.86 9.13 -10.82
N GLU A 82 11.75 8.13 -10.95
CA GLU A 82 13.17 8.30 -10.62
C GLU A 82 13.91 9.27 -11.53
N THR A 83 13.36 9.56 -12.72
CA THR A 83 14.00 10.42 -13.73
C THR A 83 13.53 11.89 -13.70
N VAL A 84 12.59 12.23 -12.81
CA VAL A 84 11.99 13.56 -12.67
C VAL A 84 12.59 14.26 -11.45
#